data_AF-A0A224X137-F1
#
_entry.id   AF-A0A224X137-F1
#
_cell.length_a   1.000
_cell.length_b   1.000
_cell.length_c   1.000
_cell.angle_alpha   90.00
_cell.angle_beta   90.00
_cell.angle_gamma   90.00
#
_symmetry.space_group_name_H-M   'P 1'
#
loop_
_entity.id
_entity.type
_entity.pdbx_description
1 polymer ?
#
loop_
_entity_poly.entity_id
_entity_poly.type
_entity_poly.pdbx_seq_one_letter_code
_entity_poly.pdbx_strand_id
1 'polypeptide(L)'
;MTDCHDPIIKRELFEKVQIELARRQVLINPRYCFSSKIKCRICGKNFSRRSHKKNSHKATLWQCTSRKKSKLGCEKIELDEVELKKICAEILALPIFDETTFAEEIKSIQVLDDAHLAFEFYGRDKKLWSIR
;
A
#
# COMPACT_ATOMS: atom_id res chain seq x y z
N MET A 1 -3.62 4.28 44.69
CA MET A 1 -2.54 5.27 44.85
C MET A 1 -1.93 5.42 43.48
N THR A 2 -2.12 6.56 42.85
CA THR A 2 -1.54 6.85 41.53
C THR A 2 -0.35 7.77 41.78
N ASP A 3 0.74 7.51 41.06
CA ASP A 3 2.08 8.12 41.21
C ASP A 3 2.98 7.50 42.29
N CYS A 4 3.29 6.21 42.13
CA CYS A 4 4.30 5.51 42.93
C CYS A 4 5.75 5.88 42.55
N HIS A 5 5.96 6.76 41.57
CA HIS A 5 7.28 7.21 41.14
C HIS A 5 7.26 8.65 40.61
N ASP A 6 8.41 9.31 40.68
CA ASP A 6 8.57 10.61 40.03
C ASP A 6 8.45 10.48 38.51
N PRO A 7 7.76 11.42 37.84
CA PRO A 7 7.58 11.38 36.40
C PRO A 7 8.88 11.66 35.66
N ILE A 8 9.19 10.85 34.64
CA ILE A 8 10.38 10.98 33.79
C ILE A 8 10.37 12.31 33.00
N ILE A 9 9.19 12.81 32.64
CA ILE A 9 9.01 14.07 31.92
C ILE A 9 7.91 14.91 32.55
N LYS A 10 8.04 16.23 32.43
CA LYS A 10 7.02 17.18 32.90
C LYS A 10 5.69 16.94 32.17
N ARG A 11 4.58 17.05 32.91
CA ARG A 11 3.23 16.86 32.36
C ARG A 11 2.93 17.78 31.19
N GLU A 12 3.34 19.04 31.26
CA GLU A 12 3.19 20.01 30.16
C GLU A 12 3.90 19.54 28.87
N LEU A 13 5.08 18.92 28.98
CA LEU A 13 5.80 18.39 27.82
C LEU A 13 5.06 17.19 27.24
N PHE A 14 4.53 16.31 28.09
CA PHE A 14 3.72 15.18 27.65
C PHE A 14 2.46 15.63 26.91
N GLU A 15 1.74 16.62 27.43
CA GLU A 15 0.53 17.18 26.81
C GLU A 15 0.84 17.78 25.42
N LYS A 16 1.95 18.52 25.28
CA LYS A 16 2.40 19.03 23.97
C LYS A 16 2.68 17.91 22.97
N VAL A 17 3.28 16.80 23.41
CA VAL A 17 3.50 15.62 22.55
C VAL A 17 2.18 14.96 22.16
N GLN A 18 1.22 14.83 23.08
CA GLN A 18 -0.10 14.27 22.77
C GLN A 18 -0.83 15.11 21.70
N ILE A 19 -0.77 16.44 21.80
CA ILE A 19 -1.34 17.35 20.79
C ILE A 19 -0.67 17.12 19.42
N GLU A 20 0.66 17.02 19.37
CA GLU A 20 1.37 16.79 18.11
C GLU A 20 1.08 15.41 17.51
N LEU A 21 0.93 14.37 18.35
CA LEU A 21 0.53 13.03 17.90
C LEU A 21 -0.87 13.06 17.27
N ALA A 22 -1.83 13.71 17.94
CA ALA A 22 -3.18 13.88 17.40
C ALA A 22 -3.16 14.66 16.07
N ARG A 23 -2.38 15.75 15.99
CA ARG A 23 -2.21 16.53 14.75
C ARG A 23 -1.63 15.67 13.62
N ARG A 24 -0.59 14.88 13.90
CA ARG A 24 0.02 13.99 12.90
C ARG A 24 -0.93 12.90 12.44
N GLN A 25 -1.74 12.35 13.34
CA GLN A 25 -2.70 11.30 13.02
C GLN A 25 -3.70 11.75 11.94
N VAL A 26 -4.19 12.98 12.02
CA VAL A 26 -5.13 13.55 11.03
C VAL A 26 -4.47 13.81 9.67
N LEU A 27 -3.15 14.00 9.64
CA LEU A 27 -2.38 14.23 8.41
C LEU A 27 -1.93 12.94 7.71
N ILE A 28 -2.17 11.77 8.32
CA ILE A 28 -1.83 10.49 7.69
C ILE A 28 -2.72 10.29 6.48
N ASN A 29 -2.09 10.05 5.32
CA ASN A 29 -2.82 9.74 4.10
C ASN A 29 -3.71 8.50 4.31
N PRO A 30 -4.94 8.51 3.78
CA PRO A 30 -5.84 7.36 3.89
C PRO A 30 -5.17 6.10 3.34
N ARG A 31 -5.31 4.99 4.09
CA ARG A 31 -4.81 3.69 3.68
C ARG A 31 -5.88 3.02 2.82
N TYR A 32 -5.49 2.63 1.61
CA TYR A 32 -6.29 1.84 0.67
C TYR A 32 -5.86 0.37 0.71
N CYS A 33 -6.72 -0.56 0.29
CA CYS A 33 -6.44 -2.02 0.20
C CYS A 33 -5.00 -2.38 -0.22
N PHE A 34 -4.50 -1.80 -1.31
CA PHE A 34 -3.17 -2.14 -1.84
C PHE A 34 -2.00 -1.39 -1.19
N SER A 35 -2.28 -0.45 -0.28
CA SER A 35 -1.23 0.31 0.41
C SER A 35 -0.33 -0.65 1.16
N SER A 36 0.98 -0.53 0.96
CA SER A 36 2.02 -1.44 1.50
C SER A 36 1.99 -2.90 1.04
N LYS A 37 1.02 -3.30 0.20
CA LYS A 37 0.94 -4.66 -0.35
C LYS A 37 1.76 -4.79 -1.63
N ILE A 38 1.77 -3.77 -2.49
CA ILE A 38 2.49 -3.80 -3.78
C ILE A 38 3.94 -3.30 -3.63
N LYS A 39 4.90 -4.11 -4.08
CA LYS A 39 6.35 -3.83 -4.03
C LYS A 39 6.98 -3.97 -5.40
N CYS A 40 7.91 -3.07 -5.70
CA CYS A 40 8.74 -3.15 -6.92
C CYS A 40 9.85 -4.18 -6.73
N ARG A 41 9.99 -5.15 -7.64
CA ARG A 41 11.11 -6.10 -7.63
C ARG A 41 12.47 -5.42 -7.79
N ILE A 42 12.53 -4.38 -8.63
CA ILE A 42 13.79 -3.68 -8.98
C ILE A 42 14.37 -2.91 -7.78
N CYS A 43 13.55 -2.10 -7.10
CA CYS A 43 14.03 -1.22 -6.03
C CYS A 43 13.53 -1.57 -4.63
N GLY A 44 12.67 -2.58 -4.48
CA GLY A 44 12.08 -3.01 -3.21
C GLY A 44 11.05 -2.04 -2.60
N LYS A 45 10.88 -0.84 -3.16
CA LYS A 45 9.95 0.16 -2.60
C LYS A 45 8.49 -0.13 -2.94
N ASN A 46 7.61 0.41 -2.13
CA ASN A 46 6.17 0.29 -2.30
C ASN A 46 5.67 1.11 -3.50
N PHE A 47 4.54 0.69 -4.05
CA PHE A 47 3.75 1.51 -4.95
C PHE A 47 2.85 2.46 -4.14
N SER A 48 2.57 3.63 -4.71
CA SER A 48 1.65 4.62 -4.17
C SER A 48 0.49 4.87 -5.11
N ARG A 49 -0.71 5.01 -4.55
CA ARG A 49 -1.93 5.38 -5.27
C ARG A 49 -1.85 6.83 -5.78
N ARG A 50 -2.30 7.04 -7.01
CA ARG A 50 -2.43 8.36 -7.63
C ARG A 50 -3.74 8.43 -8.40
N SER A 51 -4.57 9.40 -8.06
CA SER A 51 -5.76 9.73 -8.84
C SER A 51 -5.36 10.58 -10.04
N HIS A 52 -5.74 10.15 -11.23
CA HIS A 52 -5.63 10.89 -12.49
C HIS A 52 -7.03 11.35 -12.92
N LYS A 53 -7.18 12.63 -13.25
CA LYS A 53 -8.40 13.19 -13.84
C LYS A 53 -8.03 13.85 -15.17
N LYS A 54 -8.50 13.30 -16.30
CA LYS A 54 -8.34 13.91 -17.62
C LYS A 54 -9.66 13.81 -18.37
N ASN A 55 -10.17 14.94 -18.85
CA ASN A 55 -11.36 15.06 -19.71
C ASN A 55 -12.50 14.10 -19.32
N SER A 56 -13.01 14.27 -18.09
CA SER A 56 -14.13 13.50 -17.50
C SER A 56 -13.83 12.08 -17.02
N HIS A 57 -12.72 11.45 -17.41
CA HIS A 57 -12.32 10.14 -16.88
C HIS A 57 -11.46 10.29 -15.62
N LYS A 58 -11.93 9.66 -14.53
CA LYS A 58 -11.17 9.48 -13.28
C LYS A 58 -10.56 8.08 -13.30
N ALA A 59 -9.26 7.98 -13.48
CA ALA A 59 -8.51 6.74 -13.35
C ALA A 59 -7.72 6.77 -12.04
N THR A 60 -7.60 5.62 -11.37
CA THR A 60 -6.75 5.49 -10.21
C THR A 60 -5.63 4.53 -10.53
N LEU A 61 -4.40 5.02 -10.46
CA LEU A 61 -3.21 4.28 -10.84
C LEU A 61 -2.30 4.06 -9.63
N TRP A 62 -1.62 2.93 -9.60
CA TRP A 62 -0.58 2.60 -8.64
C TRP A 62 0.77 2.66 -9.35
N GLN A 63 1.71 3.42 -8.79
CA GLN A 63 3.05 3.60 -9.38
C GLN A 63 4.15 3.45 -8.34
N CYS A 64 5.32 2.99 -8.75
CA CYS A 64 6.49 2.88 -7.89
C CYS A 64 6.88 4.24 -7.28
N THR A 65 7.03 4.31 -5.96
CA THR A 65 7.39 5.56 -5.25
C THR A 65 8.78 6.08 -5.60
N SER A 66 9.69 5.21 -6.03
CA SER A 66 11.02 5.59 -6.51
C SER A 66 10.99 6.39 -7.82
N ARG A 67 9.90 6.32 -8.60
CA ARG A 67 9.77 7.00 -9.91
C ARG A 67 10.09 8.50 -9.84
N LYS A 68 9.72 9.19 -8.76
CA LYS A 68 9.98 10.63 -8.59
C LYS A 68 11.43 10.96 -8.22
N LYS A 69 12.20 9.98 -7.72
CA LYS A 69 13.46 10.22 -7.00
C LYS A 69 14.65 9.40 -7.50
N SER A 70 14.47 8.40 -8.38
CA SER A 70 15.52 7.39 -8.57
C SER A 70 16.35 7.54 -9.83
N LYS A 71 17.68 7.59 -9.63
CA LYS A 71 18.72 7.19 -10.60
C LYS A 71 18.77 5.67 -10.86
N LEU A 72 17.92 4.88 -10.20
CA LEU A 72 17.94 3.40 -10.15
C LEU A 72 17.23 2.70 -11.33
N GLY A 73 16.81 3.43 -12.38
CA GLY A 73 16.29 2.81 -13.60
C GLY A 73 14.98 2.01 -13.45
N CYS A 74 14.17 2.28 -12.42
CA CYS A 74 12.84 1.66 -12.32
C CYS A 74 11.99 2.00 -13.55
N GLU A 75 11.44 0.97 -14.18
CA GLU A 75 10.52 1.13 -15.30
C GLU A 75 9.27 1.91 -14.89
N LYS A 76 8.69 2.63 -15.87
CA LYS A 76 7.46 3.41 -15.69
C LYS A 76 6.24 2.48 -15.74
N ILE A 77 6.16 1.55 -14.80
CA ILE A 77 5.00 0.66 -14.65
C ILE A 77 3.94 1.38 -13.82
N GLU A 78 2.73 1.44 -14.38
CA GLU A 78 1.53 1.97 -13.74
C GLU A 78 0.47 0.84 -13.77
N LEU A 79 -0.09 0.51 -12.60
CA LEU A 79 -1.14 -0.50 -12.48
C LEU A 79 -2.48 0.20 -12.29
N ASP A 80 -3.50 -0.13 -13.08
CA ASP A 80 -4.85 0.39 -12.86
C ASP A 80 -5.52 -0.31 -11.66
N GLU A 81 -6.14 0.48 -10.78
CA GLU A 81 -6.76 -0.03 -9.55
C GLU A 81 -7.96 -0.95 -9.83
N VAL A 82 -8.73 -0.69 -10.88
CA VAL A 82 -9.90 -1.50 -11.23
C VAL A 82 -9.44 -2.83 -11.80
N GLU A 83 -8.47 -2.82 -12.70
CA GLU A 83 -7.87 -4.03 -13.25
C GLU A 83 -7.18 -4.88 -12.17
N LEU A 84 -6.39 -4.24 -11.30
CA LEU A 84 -5.71 -4.95 -10.20
C LEU A 84 -6.70 -5.61 -9.24
N LYS A 85 -7.85 -4.98 -8.97
CA LYS A 85 -8.93 -5.61 -8.18
C LYS A 85 -9.52 -6.83 -8.86
N LYS A 86 -9.73 -6.79 -10.19
CA LYS A 86 -10.22 -7.96 -10.95
C LYS A 86 -9.25 -9.12 -10.87
N ILE A 87 -7.95 -8.87 -11.11
CA ILE A 87 -6.89 -9.87 -10.97
C ILE A 87 -6.91 -10.49 -9.56
N CYS A 88 -7.04 -9.66 -8.52
CA CYS A 88 -7.10 -10.17 -7.14
C CYS A 88 -8.35 -11.03 -6.90
N ALA A 89 -9.51 -10.66 -7.44
CA ALA A 89 -10.72 -11.46 -7.34
C ALA A 89 -10.55 -12.82 -8.03
N GLU A 90 -9.99 -12.83 -9.25
CA GLU A 90 -9.71 -14.06 -10.00
C GLU A 90 -8.72 -14.99 -9.29
N ILE A 91 -7.63 -14.43 -8.76
CA ILE A 91 -6.62 -15.18 -8.01
C ILE A 91 -7.18 -15.81 -6.74
N LEU A 92 -8.11 -15.11 -6.07
CA LEU A 92 -8.79 -15.58 -4.87
C LEU A 92 -10.04 -16.42 -5.18
N ALA A 93 -10.35 -16.66 -6.47
CA ALA A 93 -11.56 -17.33 -6.94
C ALA A 93 -12.87 -16.71 -6.38
N LEU A 94 -12.89 -15.38 -6.26
CA LEU A 94 -14.04 -14.60 -5.83
C LEU A 94 -14.80 -14.03 -7.03
N PRO A 95 -16.14 -13.94 -6.98
CA PRO A 95 -16.92 -13.33 -8.05
C PRO A 95 -16.66 -11.82 -8.17
N ILE A 96 -16.37 -11.15 -7.05
CA ILE A 96 -16.09 -9.72 -6.95
C ILE A 96 -14.98 -9.53 -5.92
N PHE A 97 -14.12 -8.53 -6.13
CA PHE A 97 -13.07 -8.18 -5.18
C PHE A 97 -13.65 -7.80 -3.81
N ASP A 98 -13.19 -8.49 -2.77
CA ASP A 98 -13.45 -8.18 -1.38
C ASP A 98 -12.15 -7.76 -0.66
N GLU A 99 -12.16 -6.59 -0.03
CA GLU A 99 -10.98 -6.00 0.61
C GLU A 99 -10.57 -6.77 1.87
N THR A 100 -11.53 -7.32 2.60
CA THR A 100 -11.28 -8.07 3.83
C THR A 100 -10.55 -9.38 3.51
N THR A 101 -11.11 -10.17 2.59
CA THR A 101 -10.53 -11.44 2.13
C THR A 101 -9.15 -11.21 1.50
N PHE A 102 -9.00 -10.14 0.69
CA PHE A 102 -7.70 -9.77 0.13
C PHE A 102 -6.66 -9.50 1.23
N ALA A 103 -7.03 -8.78 2.28
CA ALA A 103 -6.10 -8.43 3.35
C ALA A 103 -5.62 -9.65 4.16
N GLU A 104 -6.52 -10.62 4.35
CA GLU A 104 -6.30 -11.87 5.09
C GLU A 104 -5.51 -12.91 4.30
N GLU A 105 -5.75 -13.04 2.99
CA GLU A 105 -5.15 -14.08 2.16
C GLU A 105 -3.82 -13.64 1.51
N ILE A 106 -3.70 -12.37 1.09
CA ILE A 106 -2.54 -11.89 0.32
C ILE A 106 -1.62 -11.07 1.22
N LYS A 107 -0.38 -11.56 1.40
CA LYS A 107 0.67 -10.88 2.16
C LYS A 107 1.31 -9.75 1.37
N SER A 108 1.72 -10.01 0.14
CA SER A 108 2.33 -8.99 -0.73
C SER A 108 2.17 -9.31 -2.22
N ILE A 109 2.30 -8.28 -3.05
CA ILE A 109 2.30 -8.37 -4.51
C ILE A 109 3.63 -7.80 -4.99
N GLN A 110 4.45 -8.60 -5.66
CA GLN A 110 5.68 -8.13 -6.29
C GLN A 110 5.43 -7.86 -7.77
N VAL A 111 5.72 -6.63 -8.19
CA VAL A 111 5.71 -6.24 -9.60
C VAL A 111 7.06 -6.61 -10.20
N LEU A 112 7.06 -7.60 -11.11
CA LEU A 112 8.28 -8.11 -11.73
C LEU A 112 8.66 -7.28 -12.95
N ASP A 113 7.68 -7.02 -13.81
CA ASP A 113 7.75 -6.21 -15.03
C ASP A 113 6.34 -5.65 -15.37
N ASP A 114 6.12 -5.17 -16.58
CA ASP A 114 4.86 -4.56 -17.04
C ASP A 114 3.73 -5.58 -17.30
N ALA A 115 4.04 -6.88 -17.35
CA ALA A 115 3.09 -7.94 -17.63
C ALA A 115 2.94 -8.97 -16.49
N HIS A 116 3.90 -9.07 -15.57
CA HIS A 116 3.94 -10.13 -14.57
C HIS A 116 3.90 -9.62 -13.13
N LEU A 117 3.01 -10.23 -12.35
CA LEU A 117 2.86 -10.01 -10.91
C LEU A 117 3.11 -11.33 -10.16
N ALA A 118 3.82 -11.28 -9.04
CA ALA A 118 3.94 -12.41 -8.12
C ALA A 118 3.20 -12.13 -6.82
N PHE A 119 2.22 -12.96 -6.52
CA PHE A 119 1.39 -12.89 -5.31
C PHE A 119 1.99 -13.80 -4.24
N GLU A 120 2.26 -13.24 -3.07
CA GLU A 120 2.65 -13.97 -1.88
C GLU A 120 1.43 -14.08 -0.95
N PHE A 121 1.02 -15.31 -0.66
CA PHE A 121 -0.10 -15.58 0.23
C PHE A 121 0.36 -15.76 1.68
N TYR A 122 -0.56 -15.62 2.62
CA TYR A 122 -0.33 -16.07 3.99
C TYR A 122 -0.47 -17.59 4.06
N GLY A 123 0.60 -18.29 4.49
CA GLY A 123 0.58 -19.74 4.69
C GLY A 123 0.52 -20.59 3.42
N ARG A 124 0.60 -19.99 2.22
CA ARG A 124 0.68 -20.72 0.94
C ARG A 124 1.86 -20.23 0.10
N ASP A 125 2.18 -20.99 -0.93
CA ASP A 125 3.24 -20.66 -1.88
C ASP A 125 2.91 -19.41 -2.71
N LYS A 126 3.97 -18.85 -3.31
CA LYS A 126 3.84 -17.71 -4.21
C LYS A 126 3.20 -18.14 -5.53
N LYS A 127 2.27 -17.35 -6.06
CA LYS A 127 1.65 -17.56 -7.36
C LYS A 127 2.09 -16.48 -8.34
N LEU A 128 2.56 -16.88 -9.51
CA LEU A 128 2.85 -15.97 -10.61
C LEU A 128 1.55 -15.72 -11.40
N TRP A 129 1.37 -14.48 -11.84
CA TRP A 129 0.22 -14.03 -12.62
C TRP A 129 0.67 -13.22 -13.82
N SER A 130 0.06 -13.50 -14.98
CA SER A 130 0.21 -12.69 -16.19
C SER A 130 -1.00 -11.78 -16.34
N ILE A 131 -0.76 -10.48 -16.54
CA ILE A 131 -1.81 -9.49 -16.80
C ILE A 131 -2.41 -9.71 -18.21
N ARG A 132 -1.69 -10.41 -19.10
CA ARG A 132 -2.11 -10.74 -20.47
C ARG A 132 -2.21 -12.24 -20.71
#